data_AF-A0A183J2F4-F1
#
_entry.id   AF-A0A183J2F4-F1
#
_cell.length_a   1.000
_cell.length_b   1.000
_cell.length_c   1.000
_cell.angle_alpha   90.00
_cell.angle_beta   90.00
_cell.angle_gamma   90.00
#
_symmetry.space_group_name_H-M   'P 1'
#
loop_
_entity.id
_entity.type
_entity.pdbx_description
1 polymer ?
#
loop_
_entity_poly.entity_id
_entity_poly.type
_entity_poly.pdbx_seq_one_letter_code
_entity_poly.pdbx_strand_id
1 'polypeptide(L)'
;MASTFDRKIGYFLQHYENGEVPNGSIPNSLLEEKEHRPRSLEWKEKRFVVRNSLLTDISKLPHFRIVCNIFWAGLLLIAVNSIVHDCLEPGSLRLNLELFRWCFGKMPYVITIWLLMFMSTIVVFFPCYNYWAHQCYTSKHIDIAFLVAYILHIVLMLVLPLKYIFHYDLPSASSMVVSCEQVRLIMKVHAFVRENIPRTLKYKAKMLHKEDGMNDDDNDMNVIACPDFQRFLYFLFAPTLIYRDEYPRFVA
;
A
#
# COMPACT_ATOMS: atom_id res chain seq x y z
N MET A 1 23.89 -3.56 25.58
CA MET A 1 24.76 -2.81 26.51
C MET A 1 24.94 -3.55 27.84
N ALA A 2 23.87 -4.12 28.43
CA ALA A 2 23.96 -4.91 29.67
C ALA A 2 24.85 -6.18 29.59
N SER A 3 24.76 -6.96 28.50
CA SER A 3 25.46 -8.27 28.42
C SER A 3 26.99 -8.20 28.39
N THR A 4 27.57 -7.07 27.97
CA THR A 4 29.03 -6.89 27.90
C THR A 4 29.61 -6.51 29.25
N PHE A 5 28.85 -5.77 30.06
CA PHE A 5 29.22 -5.39 31.42
C PHE A 5 29.25 -6.62 32.33
N ASP A 6 28.23 -7.47 32.24
CA ASP A 6 28.15 -8.72 33.01
C ASP A 6 29.32 -9.67 32.70
N ARG A 7 29.75 -9.75 31.44
CA ARG A 7 30.91 -10.55 31.03
C ARG A 7 32.23 -10.02 31.60
N LYS A 8 32.41 -8.70 31.67
CA LYS A 8 33.60 -8.09 32.27
C LYS A 8 33.62 -8.34 33.78
N ILE A 9 32.49 -8.19 34.46
CA ILE A 9 32.37 -8.48 35.90
C ILE A 9 32.67 -9.95 36.20
N GLY A 10 32.11 -10.88 35.41
CA GLY A 10 32.38 -12.32 35.59
C GLY A 10 33.87 -12.66 35.47
N TYR A 11 34.58 -12.07 34.51
CA TYR A 11 36.03 -12.26 34.36
C TYR A 11 36.82 -11.75 35.58
N PHE A 12 36.46 -10.58 36.10
CA PHE A 12 37.13 -9.99 37.27
C PHE A 12 36.85 -10.79 38.55
N LEU A 13 35.61 -11.25 38.77
CA LEU A 13 35.25 -12.07 39.92
C LEU A 13 35.99 -13.41 39.90
N GLN A 14 36.11 -14.05 38.74
CA GLN A 14 36.79 -15.33 38.60
C GLN A 14 38.30 -15.25 38.87
N HIS A 15 38.96 -14.14 38.50
CA HIS A 15 40.38 -13.94 38.85
C HIS A 15 40.57 -13.61 40.34
N TYR A 16 39.62 -12.89 40.95
CA TYR A 16 39.67 -12.56 42.37
C TYR A 16 39.49 -13.80 43.26
N GLU A 17 38.62 -14.73 42.86
CA GLU A 17 38.39 -16.00 43.56
C GLU A 17 39.61 -16.93 43.50
N ASN A 18 40.41 -16.82 42.45
CA ASN A 18 41.66 -17.58 42.28
C ASN A 18 42.89 -16.93 42.95
N GLY A 19 42.73 -15.76 43.61
CA GLY A 19 43.81 -15.08 44.33
C GLY A 19 44.89 -14.44 43.45
N GLU A 20 44.64 -14.30 42.15
CA GLU A 20 45.58 -13.73 41.19
C GLU A 20 45.24 -12.27 40.89
N VAL A 21 46.21 -11.36 41.03
CA VAL A 21 46.04 -9.96 40.62
C VAL A 21 46.09 -9.91 39.10
N PRO A 22 45.03 -9.46 38.40
CA PRO A 22 45.03 -9.45 36.94
C PRO A 22 46.09 -8.48 36.43
N ASN A 23 47.11 -9.00 35.74
CA ASN A 23 47.99 -8.18 34.92
C ASN A 23 47.10 -7.36 33.97
N GLY A 24 47.30 -6.04 33.90
CA GLY A 24 46.41 -5.05 33.28
C GLY A 24 46.11 -5.22 31.78
N SER A 25 46.42 -6.37 31.18
CA SER A 25 46.07 -6.79 29.83
C SER A 25 44.77 -7.61 29.83
N ILE A 26 43.66 -6.97 29.46
CA ILE A 26 42.38 -7.65 29.17
C ILE A 26 42.58 -8.48 27.87
N PRO A 27 42.14 -9.75 27.80
CA PRO A 27 42.26 -10.56 26.59
C PRO A 27 41.64 -9.89 25.36
N ASN A 28 42.33 -9.92 24.22
CA ASN A 28 41.85 -9.32 22.96
C ASN A 28 40.48 -9.85 22.50
N SER A 29 40.09 -11.07 22.91
CA SER A 29 38.76 -11.64 22.65
C SER A 29 37.61 -10.90 23.35
N LEU A 30 37.89 -10.07 24.37
CA LEU A 30 36.94 -9.15 25.00
C LEU A 30 37.01 -7.72 24.44
N LEU A 31 38.04 -7.41 23.66
CA LEU A 31 38.28 -6.13 22.98
C LEU A 31 37.91 -6.15 21.50
N GLU A 32 37.54 -7.30 20.93
CA GLU A 32 36.80 -7.38 19.66
C GLU A 32 35.40 -6.78 19.85
N GLU A 33 35.37 -5.46 19.97
CA GLU A 33 34.25 -4.65 19.59
C GLU A 33 34.00 -4.97 18.11
N LYS A 34 32.98 -5.79 17.84
CA LYS A 34 32.45 -5.97 16.48
C LYS A 34 32.28 -4.57 15.92
N GLU A 35 33.16 -4.20 14.99
CA GLU A 35 33.08 -2.98 14.22
C GLU A 35 31.64 -2.87 13.76
N HIS A 36 30.92 -1.95 14.41
CA HIS A 36 29.48 -1.85 14.27
C HIS A 36 29.30 -1.19 12.91
N ARG A 37 29.33 -1.99 11.83
CA ARG A 37 28.87 -1.56 10.50
C ARG A 37 27.59 -0.77 10.75
N PRO A 38 27.49 0.48 10.26
CA PRO A 38 26.30 1.29 10.47
C PRO A 38 25.15 0.38 10.05
N ARG A 39 24.24 0.11 10.98
CA ARG A 39 23.11 -0.78 10.76
C ARG A 39 22.41 -0.18 9.55
N SER A 40 22.62 -0.74 8.36
CA SER A 40 21.88 -0.33 7.18
C SER A 40 20.43 -0.48 7.62
N LEU A 41 19.67 0.61 7.57
CA LEU A 41 18.24 0.56 7.73
C LEU A 41 17.72 -0.22 6.52
N GLU A 42 17.89 -1.54 6.52
CA GLU A 42 17.21 -2.45 5.63
C GLU A 42 15.76 -2.45 6.08
N TRP A 43 15.01 -1.53 5.49
CA TRP A 43 13.57 -1.47 5.65
C TRP A 43 13.00 -2.83 5.30
N LYS A 44 12.43 -3.50 6.29
CA LYS A 44 11.85 -4.83 6.10
C LYS A 44 10.71 -4.72 5.09
N GLU A 45 10.93 -5.28 3.91
CA GLU A 45 9.93 -5.31 2.86
C GLU A 45 8.69 -6.12 3.28
N LYS A 46 7.51 -5.62 2.94
CA LYS A 46 6.26 -6.36 3.16
C LYS A 46 6.20 -7.54 2.20
N ARG A 47 6.25 -8.75 2.74
CA ARG A 47 5.95 -9.99 2.01
C ARG A 47 4.49 -10.36 2.17
N PHE A 48 3.80 -10.54 1.05
CA PHE A 48 2.44 -11.04 1.04
C PHE A 48 2.47 -12.57 1.16
N VAL A 49 1.79 -13.07 2.19
CA VAL A 49 1.61 -14.51 2.43
C VAL A 49 0.11 -14.81 2.42
N VAL A 50 -0.24 -15.99 1.90
CA VAL A 50 -1.62 -16.47 1.97
C VAL A 50 -1.95 -16.69 3.44
N ARG A 51 -2.92 -15.93 3.95
CA ARG A 51 -3.44 -16.07 5.31
C ARG A 51 -4.89 -15.61 5.34
N ASN A 52 -5.66 -16.20 6.23
CA ASN A 52 -7.01 -15.71 6.51
C ASN A 52 -6.95 -14.36 7.22
N SER A 53 -8.07 -13.62 7.16
CA SER A 53 -8.22 -12.44 8.00
C SER A 53 -8.29 -12.86 9.46
N LEU A 54 -7.70 -12.08 10.37
CA LEU A 54 -7.74 -12.38 11.80
C LEU A 54 -9.18 -12.52 12.30
N LEU A 55 -10.09 -11.69 11.80
CA LEU A 55 -11.51 -11.76 12.16
C LEU A 55 -12.16 -13.06 11.71
N THR A 56 -11.75 -13.62 10.56
CA THR A 56 -12.21 -14.93 10.09
C THR A 56 -11.72 -16.06 10.99
N ASP A 57 -10.50 -15.96 11.51
CA ASP A 57 -9.98 -16.98 12.43
C ASP A 57 -10.59 -16.85 13.82
N ILE A 58 -10.77 -15.62 14.32
CA ILE A 58 -11.45 -15.34 15.59
C ILE A 58 -12.93 -15.73 15.54
N SER A 59 -13.63 -15.54 14.41
CA SER A 59 -15.03 -15.91 14.28
C SER A 59 -15.30 -17.42 14.29
N LYS A 60 -14.26 -18.25 14.09
CA LYS A 60 -14.36 -19.69 14.30
C LYS A 60 -14.58 -20.04 15.77
N LEU A 61 -14.09 -19.21 16.70
CA LEU A 61 -14.28 -19.41 18.13
C LEU A 61 -15.78 -19.34 18.49
N PRO A 62 -16.28 -20.26 19.34
CA PRO A 62 -17.71 -20.36 19.61
C PRO A 62 -18.27 -19.08 20.24
N HIS A 63 -17.54 -18.46 21.17
CA HIS A 63 -17.97 -17.23 21.85
C HIS A 63 -18.14 -16.06 20.89
N PHE A 64 -17.22 -15.86 19.94
CA PHE A 64 -17.31 -14.76 18.97
C PHE A 64 -18.41 -14.99 17.94
N ARG A 65 -18.61 -16.25 17.54
CA ARG A 65 -19.71 -16.63 16.64
C ARG A 65 -21.08 -16.31 17.22
N ILE A 66 -21.27 -16.54 18.52
CA ILE A 66 -22.50 -16.17 19.24
C ILE A 66 -22.72 -14.65 19.13
N VAL A 67 -21.68 -13.84 19.37
CA VAL A 67 -21.76 -12.38 19.26
C VAL A 67 -22.14 -11.96 17.83
N CYS A 68 -21.50 -12.50 16.79
CA CYS A 68 -21.88 -12.23 15.40
C CYS A 68 -23.34 -12.59 15.10
N ASN A 69 -23.82 -13.73 15.60
CA ASN A 69 -25.20 -14.16 15.42
C ASN A 69 -26.19 -13.24 16.15
N ILE A 70 -25.85 -12.76 17.35
CA ILE A 70 -26.67 -11.77 18.08
C ILE A 70 -26.74 -10.46 17.30
N PHE A 71 -25.63 -10.00 16.73
CA PHE A 71 -25.64 -8.82 15.86
C PHE A 71 -26.55 -9.00 14.64
N TRP A 72 -26.45 -10.14 13.94
CA TRP A 72 -27.32 -10.44 12.81
C TRP A 72 -28.80 -10.55 13.22
N ALA A 73 -29.10 -11.20 14.34
CA ALA A 73 -30.45 -11.32 14.87
C ALA A 73 -31.03 -9.95 15.28
N GLY A 74 -30.22 -9.10 15.93
CA GLY A 74 -30.61 -7.74 16.28
C GLY A 74 -30.86 -6.86 15.05
N LEU A 75 -29.99 -6.95 14.04
CA LEU A 75 -30.16 -6.24 12.77
C LEU A 75 -31.44 -6.71 12.04
N LEU A 76 -31.67 -8.02 11.99
CA LEU A 76 -32.89 -8.60 11.42
C LEU A 76 -34.14 -8.14 12.17
N LEU A 77 -34.10 -8.15 13.51
CA LEU A 77 -35.22 -7.70 14.34
C LEU A 77 -35.55 -6.22 14.09
N ILE A 78 -34.54 -5.35 14.04
CA ILE A 78 -34.73 -3.92 13.70
C ILE A 78 -35.30 -3.78 12.29
N ALA A 79 -34.75 -4.51 11.31
CA ALA A 79 -35.23 -4.46 9.93
C ALA A 79 -36.69 -4.91 9.80
N VAL A 80 -37.08 -6.02 10.42
CA VAL A 80 -38.46 -6.51 10.44
C VAL A 80 -39.36 -5.52 11.15
N ASN A 81 -38.94 -4.97 12.29
CA ASN A 81 -39.72 -3.97 13.03
C ASN A 81 -39.98 -2.71 12.20
N SER A 82 -38.96 -2.21 11.49
CA SER A 82 -39.11 -1.08 10.57
C SER A 82 -40.07 -1.39 9.42
N ILE A 83 -39.99 -2.59 8.83
CA ILE A 83 -40.92 -3.02 7.77
C ILE A 83 -42.35 -3.12 8.30
N VAL A 84 -42.56 -3.71 9.48
CA VAL A 84 -43.88 -3.85 10.09
C VAL A 84 -44.49 -2.48 10.39
N HIS A 85 -43.70 -1.54 10.93
CA HIS A 85 -44.15 -0.17 11.16
C HIS A 85 -44.56 0.53 9.85
N ASP A 86 -43.74 0.42 8.80
CA ASP A 86 -44.04 0.96 7.47
C ASP A 86 -45.29 0.30 6.85
N CYS A 87 -45.57 -0.98 7.13
CA CYS A 87 -46.75 -1.68 6.62
C CYS A 87 -48.05 -1.35 7.37
N LEU A 88 -47.97 -1.03 8.66
CA LEU A 88 -49.13 -0.73 9.51
C LEU A 88 -49.62 0.71 9.33
N GLU A 89 -48.78 1.62 8.82
CA GLU A 89 -49.20 2.96 8.43
C GLU A 89 -50.02 2.91 7.13
N PRO A 90 -51.33 3.25 7.16
CA PRO A 90 -52.19 3.14 5.99
C PRO A 90 -51.82 4.19 4.94
N GLY A 91 -51.25 3.75 3.81
CA GLY A 91 -51.07 4.62 2.64
C GLY A 91 -49.91 4.28 1.70
N SER A 92 -48.96 3.43 2.08
CA SER A 92 -47.81 3.14 1.23
C SER A 92 -47.16 1.79 1.55
N LEU A 93 -47.42 0.76 0.74
CA LEU A 93 -46.61 -0.47 0.72
C LEU A 93 -45.18 -0.24 0.15
N ARG A 94 -44.77 1.03 -0.04
CA ARG A 94 -43.41 1.36 -0.44
C ARG A 94 -42.58 1.53 0.82
N LEU A 95 -41.55 0.70 0.95
CA LEU A 95 -40.48 0.91 1.92
C LEU A 95 -39.99 2.36 1.79
N ASN A 96 -39.95 3.10 2.89
CA ASN A 96 -39.52 4.50 2.91
C ASN A 96 -37.99 4.61 2.76
N LEU A 97 -37.46 4.24 1.59
CA LEU A 97 -36.04 4.38 1.21
C LEU A 97 -35.68 5.81 0.81
N GLU A 98 -36.51 6.79 1.15
CA GLU A 98 -36.30 8.19 0.82
C GLU A 98 -34.98 8.70 1.39
N LEU A 99 -34.68 8.38 2.65
CA LEU A 99 -33.41 8.74 3.28
C LEU A 99 -32.21 8.12 2.53
N PHE A 100 -32.32 6.86 2.12
CA PHE A 100 -31.27 6.19 1.34
C PHE A 100 -31.08 6.87 -0.02
N ARG A 101 -32.18 7.19 -0.72
CA ARG A 101 -32.14 7.86 -2.02
C ARG A 101 -31.69 9.31 -1.94
N TRP A 102 -31.93 9.98 -0.80
CA TRP A 102 -31.43 11.32 -0.51
C TRP A 102 -29.93 11.28 -0.23
N CYS A 103 -29.45 10.36 0.62
CA CYS A 103 -28.03 10.18 0.92
C CYS A 103 -27.21 9.74 -0.31
N PHE A 104 -27.72 8.78 -1.08
CA PHE A 104 -27.09 8.26 -2.30
C PHE A 104 -27.70 8.87 -3.57
N GLY A 105 -28.18 10.11 -3.49
CA GLY A 105 -28.72 10.80 -4.65
C GLY A 105 -27.66 11.02 -5.73
N LYS A 106 -28.09 11.26 -6.97
CA LYS A 106 -27.20 11.63 -8.09
C LYS A 106 -26.11 10.57 -8.41
N MET A 107 -26.37 9.28 -8.17
CA MET A 107 -25.45 8.18 -8.52
C MET A 107 -24.86 8.22 -9.95
N PRO A 108 -25.61 8.59 -11.01
CA PRO A 108 -25.02 8.68 -12.35
C PRO A 108 -23.80 9.62 -12.39
N TYR A 109 -23.87 10.76 -11.69
CA TYR A 109 -22.77 11.73 -11.60
C TYR A 109 -21.57 11.18 -10.84
N VAL A 110 -21.81 10.37 -9.79
CA VAL A 110 -20.75 9.67 -9.03
C VAL A 110 -20.02 8.68 -9.93
N ILE A 111 -20.76 7.90 -10.72
CA ILE A 111 -20.18 6.92 -11.64
C ILE A 111 -19.38 7.62 -12.74
N THR A 112 -19.89 8.73 -13.30
CA THR A 112 -19.18 9.45 -14.36
C THR A 112 -17.86 10.05 -13.88
N ILE A 113 -17.82 10.68 -12.69
CA ILE A 113 -16.57 11.22 -12.14
C ILE A 113 -15.61 10.08 -11.76
N TRP A 114 -16.12 8.99 -11.22
CA TRP A 114 -15.32 7.81 -10.89
C TRP A 114 -14.66 7.20 -12.13
N LEU A 115 -15.43 6.99 -13.20
CA LEU A 115 -14.91 6.53 -14.48
C LEU A 115 -13.87 7.50 -15.06
N LEU A 116 -14.11 8.81 -14.96
CA LEU A 116 -13.16 9.81 -15.43
C LEU A 116 -11.82 9.75 -14.68
N MET A 117 -11.86 9.65 -13.35
CA MET A 117 -10.64 9.46 -12.53
C MET A 117 -9.94 8.16 -12.92
N PHE A 118 -10.66 7.05 -12.95
CA PHE A 118 -10.12 5.73 -13.28
C PHE A 118 -9.46 5.71 -14.68
N MET A 119 -10.14 6.26 -15.68
CA MET A 119 -9.63 6.36 -17.04
C MET A 119 -8.42 7.29 -17.14
N SER A 120 -8.41 8.40 -16.41
CA SER A 120 -7.25 9.30 -16.35
C SER A 120 -6.00 8.57 -15.82
N THR A 121 -6.15 7.73 -14.78
CA THR A 121 -5.03 6.92 -14.28
C THR A 121 -4.52 5.90 -15.31
N ILE A 122 -5.41 5.28 -16.08
CA ILE A 122 -5.03 4.28 -17.08
C ILE A 122 -4.47 4.91 -18.36
N VAL A 123 -5.12 5.94 -18.89
CA VAL A 123 -4.82 6.50 -20.22
C VAL A 123 -3.75 7.57 -20.15
N VAL A 124 -3.68 8.34 -19.07
CA VAL A 124 -2.69 9.44 -18.94
C VAL A 124 -1.47 8.94 -18.18
N PHE A 125 -1.66 8.47 -16.95
CA PHE A 125 -0.54 8.19 -16.05
C PHE A 125 0.29 6.98 -16.50
N PHE A 126 -0.35 5.84 -16.83
CA PHE A 126 0.40 4.63 -17.19
C PHE A 126 1.24 4.79 -18.48
N PRO A 127 0.74 5.32 -19.61
CA PRO A 127 1.56 5.57 -20.80
C PRO A 127 2.67 6.59 -20.55
N CYS A 128 2.40 7.65 -19.77
CA CYS A 128 3.41 8.63 -19.38
C CYS A 128 4.57 7.97 -18.61
N TYR A 129 4.25 7.08 -17.67
CA TYR A 129 5.24 6.31 -16.93
C TYR A 129 6.01 5.34 -17.84
N ASN A 130 5.33 4.59 -18.71
CA ASN A 130 5.99 3.67 -19.66
C ASN A 130 6.98 4.40 -20.56
N TYR A 131 6.55 5.54 -21.12
CA TYR A 131 7.40 6.35 -21.98
C TYR A 131 8.64 6.85 -21.23
N TRP A 132 8.46 7.38 -20.02
CA TRP A 132 9.57 7.80 -19.17
C TRP A 132 10.50 6.63 -18.83
N ALA A 133 9.96 5.47 -18.45
CA ALA A 133 10.75 4.30 -18.07
C ALA A 133 11.67 3.81 -19.20
N HIS A 134 11.21 3.86 -20.46
CA HIS A 134 12.04 3.52 -21.61
C HIS A 134 13.04 4.60 -21.99
N GLN A 135 12.74 5.88 -21.80
CA GLN A 135 13.58 7.01 -22.23
C GLN A 135 14.43 7.63 -21.09
N CYS A 136 14.36 7.07 -19.88
CA CYS A 136 15.02 7.64 -18.70
C CYS A 136 16.56 7.70 -18.81
N TYR A 137 17.18 6.88 -19.67
CA TYR A 137 18.63 6.86 -19.86
C TYR A 137 19.13 7.99 -20.77
N THR A 138 18.28 8.53 -21.64
CA THR A 138 18.71 9.50 -22.66
C THR A 138 19.06 10.87 -22.08
N SER A 139 18.27 11.40 -21.13
CA SER A 139 18.50 12.76 -20.62
C SER A 139 17.88 13.00 -19.25
N LYS A 140 18.55 13.83 -18.44
CA LYS A 140 18.02 14.35 -17.16
C LYS A 140 16.77 15.22 -17.34
N HIS A 141 16.58 15.85 -18.51
CA HIS A 141 15.39 16.65 -18.77
C HIS A 141 14.11 15.81 -18.82
N ILE A 142 14.21 14.54 -19.24
CA ILE A 142 13.08 13.61 -19.30
C ILE A 142 12.65 13.19 -17.89
N ASP A 143 13.60 13.05 -16.96
CA ASP A 143 13.31 12.81 -15.54
C ASP A 143 12.57 13.99 -14.90
N ILE A 144 13.00 15.22 -15.18
CA ILE A 144 12.32 16.44 -14.70
C ILE A 144 10.92 16.55 -15.31
N ALA A 145 10.77 16.28 -16.61
CA ALA A 145 9.48 16.32 -17.28
C ALA A 145 8.49 15.31 -16.68
N PHE A 146 8.94 14.09 -16.39
CA PHE A 146 8.12 13.09 -15.72
C PHE A 146 7.73 13.51 -14.29
N LEU A 147 8.66 14.07 -13.52
CA LEU A 147 8.38 14.58 -12.17
C LEU A 147 7.30 15.68 -12.20
N VAL A 148 7.41 16.63 -13.12
CA VAL A 148 6.41 17.69 -13.31
C VAL A 148 5.06 17.10 -13.72
N ALA A 149 5.04 16.17 -14.68
CA ALA A 149 3.82 15.50 -15.12
C ALA A 149 3.15 14.70 -14.00
N TYR A 150 3.94 14.03 -13.16
CA TYR A 150 3.46 13.28 -11.99
C TYR A 150 2.83 14.20 -10.94
N ILE A 151 3.51 15.29 -10.57
CA ILE A 151 2.97 16.28 -9.62
C ILE A 151 1.69 16.90 -10.18
N LEU A 152 1.70 17.28 -11.45
CA LEU A 152 0.52 17.82 -12.13
C LEU A 152 -0.64 16.83 -12.11
N HIS A 153 -0.39 15.54 -12.35
CA HIS A 153 -1.42 14.50 -12.30
C HIS A 153 -2.03 14.37 -10.90
N ILE A 154 -1.21 14.38 -9.84
CA ILE A 154 -1.71 14.33 -8.45
C ILE A 154 -2.56 15.56 -8.13
N VAL A 155 -2.09 16.75 -8.48
CA VAL A 155 -2.83 18.00 -8.23
C VAL A 155 -4.14 17.99 -9.00
N LEU A 156 -4.14 17.55 -10.25
CA LEU A 156 -5.35 17.43 -11.07
C LEU A 156 -6.34 16.43 -10.47
N MET A 157 -5.85 15.26 -10.02
CA MET A 157 -6.64 14.26 -9.29
C MET A 157 -7.16 14.78 -7.96
N LEU A 158 -6.49 15.75 -7.33
CA LEU A 158 -6.97 16.37 -6.11
C LEU A 158 -8.09 17.39 -6.40
N VAL A 159 -7.90 18.25 -7.39
CA VAL A 159 -8.78 19.40 -7.67
C VAL A 159 -10.02 19.01 -8.47
N LEU A 160 -9.90 18.16 -9.49
CA LEU A 160 -11.03 17.82 -10.38
C LEU A 160 -12.23 17.19 -9.64
N PRO A 161 -12.06 16.15 -8.79
CA PRO A 161 -13.18 15.52 -8.12
C PRO A 161 -13.82 16.46 -7.10
N LEU A 162 -13.02 17.25 -6.38
CA LEU A 162 -13.52 18.26 -5.45
C LEU A 162 -14.36 19.32 -6.16
N LYS A 163 -13.85 19.88 -7.27
CA LYS A 163 -14.60 20.84 -8.07
C LYS A 163 -15.90 20.23 -8.62
N TYR A 164 -15.86 18.96 -9.01
CA TYR A 164 -17.03 18.23 -9.49
C TYR A 164 -18.09 18.03 -8.38
N ILE A 165 -17.65 17.70 -7.16
CA ILE A 165 -18.53 17.58 -5.98
C ILE A 165 -19.28 18.88 -5.71
N PHE A 166 -18.59 20.02 -5.71
CA PHE A 166 -19.19 21.33 -5.46
C PHE A 166 -20.03 21.83 -6.64
N HIS A 167 -19.68 21.51 -7.89
CA HIS A 167 -20.45 21.98 -9.03
C HIS A 167 -21.82 21.29 -9.16
N TYR A 168 -21.90 20.01 -8.81
CA TYR A 168 -23.14 19.23 -8.90
C TYR A 168 -23.88 19.09 -7.56
N ASP A 169 -23.41 19.74 -6.50
CA ASP A 169 -23.94 19.65 -5.13
C ASP A 169 -24.31 18.21 -4.76
N LEU A 170 -23.30 17.35 -4.76
CA LEU A 170 -23.45 15.93 -4.46
C LEU A 170 -23.86 15.73 -2.98
N PRO A 171 -24.85 14.85 -2.68
CA PRO A 171 -25.23 14.55 -1.31
C PRO A 171 -24.08 13.97 -0.49
N SER A 172 -24.14 14.12 0.83
CA SER A 172 -23.03 13.78 1.75
C SER A 172 -22.42 12.39 1.54
N ALA A 173 -23.24 11.34 1.47
CA ALA A 173 -22.73 9.97 1.30
C ALA A 173 -22.11 9.74 -0.09
N SER A 174 -22.69 10.34 -1.14
CA SER A 174 -22.15 10.28 -2.51
C SER A 174 -20.80 10.99 -2.63
N SER A 175 -20.66 12.16 -2.01
CA SER A 175 -19.41 12.92 -1.92
C SER A 175 -18.32 12.16 -1.15
N MET A 176 -18.70 11.45 -0.08
CA MET A 176 -17.79 10.57 0.65
C MET A 176 -17.26 9.44 -0.24
N VAL A 177 -18.12 8.78 -1.03
CA VAL A 177 -17.70 7.72 -1.97
C VAL A 177 -16.67 8.25 -2.96
N VAL A 178 -16.94 9.39 -3.61
CA VAL A 178 -16.00 10.02 -4.56
C VAL A 178 -14.68 10.35 -3.88
N SER A 179 -14.71 10.91 -2.65
CA SER A 179 -13.50 11.30 -1.91
C SER A 179 -12.66 10.10 -1.48
N CYS A 180 -13.30 9.02 -1.02
CA CYS A 180 -12.62 7.77 -0.69
C CYS A 180 -11.95 7.15 -1.93
N GLU A 181 -12.66 7.12 -3.05
CA GLU A 181 -12.12 6.61 -4.31
C GLU A 181 -10.98 7.47 -4.87
N GLN A 182 -11.09 8.79 -4.75
CA GLN A 182 -10.04 9.74 -5.09
C GLN A 182 -8.76 9.45 -4.30
N VAL A 183 -8.85 9.36 -2.97
CA VAL A 183 -7.70 9.06 -2.10
C VAL A 183 -7.12 7.68 -2.42
N ARG A 184 -7.97 6.68 -2.66
CA ARG A 184 -7.55 5.32 -3.05
C ARG A 184 -6.71 5.34 -4.33
N LEU A 185 -7.14 6.05 -5.36
CA LEU A 185 -6.43 6.14 -6.64
C LEU A 185 -5.09 6.88 -6.50
N ILE A 186 -5.06 8.01 -5.78
CA ILE A 186 -3.82 8.77 -5.51
C ILE A 186 -2.79 7.88 -4.79
N MET A 187 -3.22 7.17 -3.74
CA MET A 187 -2.34 6.27 -3.00
C MET A 187 -1.80 5.14 -3.88
N LYS A 188 -2.62 4.57 -4.76
CA LYS A 188 -2.18 3.52 -5.68
C LYS A 188 -1.17 4.03 -6.71
N VAL A 189 -1.43 5.19 -7.32
CA VAL A 189 -0.49 5.82 -8.25
C VAL A 189 0.86 6.08 -7.56
N HIS A 190 0.84 6.68 -6.37
CA HIS A 190 2.05 6.93 -5.60
C HIS A 190 2.78 5.62 -5.22
N ALA A 191 2.05 4.60 -4.78
CA ALA A 191 2.63 3.30 -4.44
C ALA A 191 3.29 2.62 -5.65
N PHE A 192 2.67 2.72 -6.82
CA PHE A 192 3.20 2.18 -8.07
C PHE A 192 4.50 2.88 -8.47
N VAL A 193 4.53 4.21 -8.46
CA VAL A 193 5.74 5.00 -8.77
C VAL A 193 6.86 4.66 -7.78
N ARG A 194 6.57 4.68 -6.49
CA ARG A 194 7.55 4.41 -5.43
C ARG A 194 8.20 3.03 -5.56
N GLU A 195 7.42 2.01 -5.89
CA GLU A 195 7.94 0.64 -6.01
C GLU A 195 8.76 0.44 -7.30
N ASN A 196 8.36 1.07 -8.41
CA ASN A 196 9.01 0.84 -9.69
C ASN A 196 10.19 1.80 -9.98
N ILE A 197 10.29 2.98 -9.36
CA ILE A 197 11.46 3.88 -9.50
C ILE A 197 12.80 3.17 -9.26
N PRO A 198 13.04 2.43 -8.16
CA PRO A 198 14.33 1.79 -7.94
C PRO A 198 14.64 0.73 -9.00
N ARG A 199 13.62 0.06 -9.55
CA ARG A 199 13.76 -0.88 -10.67
C ARG A 199 14.16 -0.16 -11.95
N THR A 200 13.48 0.94 -12.29
CA THR A 200 13.80 1.77 -13.46
C THR A 200 15.20 2.38 -13.34
N LEU A 201 15.65 2.76 -12.14
CA LEU A 201 17.00 3.27 -11.92
C LEU A 201 18.09 2.20 -12.16
N LYS A 202 17.85 0.96 -11.72
CA LYS A 202 18.74 -0.18 -12.04
C LYS A 202 18.81 -0.42 -13.55
N TYR A 203 17.66 -0.38 -14.22
CA TYR A 203 17.58 -0.49 -15.68
C TYR A 203 18.37 0.63 -16.39
N LYS A 204 18.21 1.88 -15.94
CA LYS A 204 18.96 3.04 -16.45
C LYS A 204 20.47 2.85 -16.31
N ALA A 205 20.94 2.44 -15.13
CA ALA A 205 22.37 2.19 -14.90
C ALA A 205 22.92 1.11 -15.85
N LYS A 206 22.17 0.02 -16.05
CA LYS A 206 22.55 -1.05 -16.98
C LYS A 206 22.64 -0.58 -18.43
N MET A 207 21.70 0.25 -18.88
CA MET A 207 21.72 0.78 -20.25
C MET A 207 22.88 1.74 -20.49
N LEU A 208 23.24 2.57 -19.50
CA LEU A 208 24.43 3.41 -19.57
C LEU A 208 25.72 2.58 -19.66
N HIS A 209 25.86 1.53 -18.84
CA HIS A 209 27.02 0.63 -18.91
C HIS A 209 27.14 -0.11 -20.26
N LYS A 210 26.00 -0.44 -20.88
CA LYS A 210 25.96 -1.04 -22.23
C LYS A 210 26.37 -0.06 -23.32
N GLU A 211 25.97 1.21 -23.22
CA GLU A 211 26.42 2.27 -24.15
C GLU A 211 27.92 2.56 -24.04
N ASP A 212 28.48 2.47 -22.82
CA ASP A 212 29.93 2.65 -22.57
C ASP A 212 30.80 1.44 -23.01
N GLY A 213 30.21 0.40 -23.60
CA GLY A 213 30.93 -0.74 -24.19
C GLY A 213 31.51 -1.75 -23.20
N MET A 214 31.11 -1.69 -21.92
CA MET A 214 31.51 -2.67 -20.91
C MET A 214 30.63 -3.93 -21.03
N ASN A 215 31.23 -5.04 -21.48
CA ASN A 215 30.55 -6.34 -21.56
C ASN A 215 30.35 -6.89 -20.14
N ASP A 216 29.17 -6.66 -19.57
CA ASP A 216 28.78 -7.28 -18.30
C ASP A 216 28.38 -8.73 -18.56
N ASP A 217 29.05 -9.65 -17.86
CA ASP A 217 28.94 -11.10 -18.01
C ASP A 217 27.50 -11.57 -17.71
N ASP A 218 27.03 -12.49 -18.53
CA ASP A 218 25.67 -12.99 -18.60
C ASP A 218 25.15 -13.48 -17.24
N ASN A 219 24.07 -12.87 -16.70
CA ASN A 219 23.07 -13.57 -15.89
C ASN A 219 21.79 -12.78 -15.55
N ASP A 220 21.73 -11.45 -15.73
CA ASP A 220 20.52 -10.66 -15.38
C ASP A 220 19.75 -10.16 -16.62
N MET A 221 19.43 -11.08 -17.54
CA MET A 221 18.79 -10.79 -18.84
C MET A 221 17.33 -10.29 -18.76
N ASN A 222 16.75 -10.10 -17.57
CA ASN A 222 15.32 -9.81 -17.39
C ASN A 222 15.00 -8.56 -16.56
N VAL A 223 15.86 -7.54 -16.56
CA VAL A 223 15.49 -6.25 -15.94
C VAL A 223 14.55 -5.50 -16.86
N ILE A 224 13.25 -5.74 -16.71
CA ILE A 224 12.20 -5.04 -17.45
C ILE A 224 12.04 -3.63 -16.86
N ALA A 225 12.05 -2.60 -17.73
CA ALA A 225 11.97 -1.18 -17.35
C ALA A 225 10.62 -0.78 -16.74
N CYS A 226 9.53 -1.36 -17.24
CA CYS A 226 8.16 -1.10 -16.79
C CYS A 226 7.37 -2.41 -16.69
N PRO A 227 6.55 -2.60 -15.65
CA PRO A 227 5.67 -3.76 -15.56
C PRO A 227 4.54 -3.74 -16.59
N ASP A 228 4.01 -4.93 -16.90
CA ASP A 228 2.89 -5.10 -17.84
C ASP A 228 1.62 -4.34 -17.42
N PHE A 229 0.89 -3.84 -18.42
CA PHE A 229 -0.41 -3.19 -18.20
C PHE A 229 -1.40 -4.05 -17.41
N GLN A 230 -1.43 -5.36 -17.68
CA GLN A 230 -2.32 -6.30 -16.98
C GLN A 230 -2.05 -6.32 -15.47
N ARG A 231 -0.77 -6.28 -15.07
CA ARG A 231 -0.37 -6.26 -13.65
C ARG A 231 -0.77 -4.95 -12.99
N PHE A 232 -0.61 -3.83 -13.69
CA PHE A 232 -1.06 -2.52 -13.23
C PHE A 232 -2.59 -2.45 -13.06
N LEU A 233 -3.33 -2.94 -14.05
CA LEU A 233 -4.80 -2.99 -13.99
C LEU A 233 -5.29 -3.89 -12.84
N TYR A 234 -4.66 -5.06 -12.66
CA TYR A 234 -4.95 -5.94 -11.53
C TYR A 234 -4.68 -5.24 -10.19
N PHE A 235 -3.54 -4.55 -10.07
CA PHE A 235 -3.23 -3.76 -8.88
C PHE A 235 -4.28 -2.69 -8.60
N LEU A 236 -4.85 -2.05 -9.62
CA LEU A 236 -5.85 -1.00 -9.44
C LEU A 236 -7.12 -1.48 -8.72
N PHE A 237 -7.50 -2.76 -8.89
CA PHE A 237 -8.62 -3.40 -8.21
C PHE A 237 -8.22 -4.20 -6.96
N ALA A 238 -6.95 -4.57 -6.83
CA ALA A 238 -6.48 -5.32 -5.66
C ALA A 238 -6.73 -4.55 -4.35
N PRO A 239 -7.15 -5.24 -3.26
CA PRO A 239 -7.41 -4.61 -1.96
C PRO A 239 -6.10 -4.33 -1.18
N THR A 240 -5.11 -3.76 -1.86
CA THR A 240 -3.78 -3.42 -1.31
C THR A 240 -3.31 -2.06 -1.85
N LEU A 241 -2.48 -1.38 -1.06
CA LEU A 241 -1.85 -0.10 -1.43
C LEU A 241 -0.34 -0.24 -1.66
N ILE A 242 0.15 -1.46 -1.81
CA ILE A 242 1.56 -1.74 -2.10
C ILE A 242 1.60 -2.50 -3.40
N TYR A 243 2.23 -1.92 -4.41
CA TYR A 243 2.42 -2.55 -5.70
C TYR A 243 3.40 -3.71 -5.57
N ARG A 244 3.09 -4.84 -6.21
CA ARG A 244 3.97 -5.98 -6.44
C ARG A 244 3.62 -6.58 -7.79
N ASP A 245 4.61 -7.12 -8.48
CA ASP A 245 4.42 -7.77 -9.77
C ASP A 245 3.52 -9.01 -9.65
N GLU A 246 3.66 -9.75 -8.54
CA GLU A 246 2.93 -10.97 -8.27
C GLU A 246 2.32 -10.91 -6.87
N TYR A 247 1.02 -11.20 -6.80
CA TYR A 247 0.28 -11.32 -5.54
C TYR A 247 -0.01 -12.80 -5.26
N PRO A 248 0.03 -13.24 -3.99
CA PRO A 248 -0.37 -14.58 -3.64
C PRO A 248 -1.84 -14.78 -4.00
N ARG A 249 -2.09 -15.79 -4.83
CA ARG A 249 -3.44 -16.21 -5.22
C ARG A 249 -3.82 -17.42 -4.38
N PHE A 250 -5.08 -17.48 -3.96
CA PHE A 250 -5.61 -18.72 -3.41
C PHE A 250 -5.64 -19.75 -4.53
N VAL A 251 -4.97 -20.88 -4.33
CA VAL A 251 -5.20 -22.08 -5.14
C VAL A 251 -6.48 -22.67 -4.57
N ALA A 252 -7.53 -22.68 -5.40
CA ALA A 252 -8.80 -23.31 -5.06
C ALA A 252 -8.67 -24.83 -5.06
#